data_AF-T0FGY0-F1
#
_entry.id   AF-T0FGY0-F1
#
_cell.length_a   1.000
_cell.length_b   1.000
_cell.length_c   1.000
_cell.angle_alpha   90.00
_cell.angle_beta   90.00
_cell.angle_gamma   90.00
#
_symmetry.space_group_name_H-M   'P 1'
#
loop_
_entity.id
_entity.type
_entity.pdbx_description
1 polymer ?
#
loop_
_entity_poly.entity_id
_entity_poly.type
_entity_poly.pdbx_seq_one_letter_code
_entity_poly.pdbx_strand_id
1 'polypeptide(L)'
;MRLGRIISRGKILLFLRVLLHAPAILLLYIRLLLLSNRLKKRIVIYAGTYGQLGNRLILFLHFIQFCKKYDCVFICPSFREYAHFFREFNVDFVPSYPANLKDSPLLRSKNWKRYPFYLKVISALQLKICLFPLTIAENLHFFEYSDAADSGPNVQNFHGKTFYLDSEIFLKKTLKSKILLMSGWRYRIGEFDNSPMMREEILAFLALKDEVVGTVVNRIKILRGQFDKIIAVHHRRKDYREWLNGKFFFEIGDIKQKMTEVSEALKEAGFQKILFIIFSDEKGEGYSIPSAKTQISNGSMAEDLYFMSQCDLIIGPPSTFSGWASYSGRVPIFHIFSLAEKVRLESFRIIETWNGVEVPLISGEKFIL
;
A
#
# COMPACT_ATOMS: atom_id res chain seq x y z
N MET A 1 -33.21 32.96 -28.50
CA MET A 1 -32.91 32.34 -27.17
C MET A 1 -31.53 31.69 -27.24
N ARG A 2 -30.54 32.24 -26.54
CA ARG A 2 -29.11 31.89 -26.63
C ARG A 2 -28.81 30.54 -25.98
N LEU A 3 -28.45 29.55 -26.80
CA LEU A 3 -28.01 28.19 -26.40
C LEU A 3 -26.54 28.15 -25.91
N GLY A 4 -26.07 29.22 -25.25
CA GLY A 4 -24.67 29.40 -24.91
C GLY A 4 -24.50 30.12 -23.58
N ARG A 5 -24.48 29.34 -22.50
CA ARG A 5 -24.09 29.67 -21.11
C ARG A 5 -24.44 28.41 -20.30
N ILE A 6 -23.55 27.63 -19.66
CA ILE A 6 -22.21 27.82 -19.13
C ILE A 6 -21.53 26.44 -19.22
N ILE A 7 -20.73 26.20 -20.25
CA ILE A 7 -19.68 25.17 -20.15
C ILE A 7 -18.46 25.93 -19.68
N SER A 8 -18.11 25.82 -18.39
CA SER A 8 -16.91 26.46 -17.83
C SER A 8 -15.72 26.25 -18.77
N ARG A 9 -14.90 27.28 -19.04
CA ARG A 9 -13.74 27.18 -19.95
C ARG A 9 -12.90 25.91 -19.73
N GLY A 10 -12.76 25.45 -18.48
CA GLY A 10 -12.09 24.19 -18.13
C GLY A 10 -12.74 22.91 -18.68
N LYS A 11 -14.08 22.84 -18.78
CA LYS A 11 -14.81 21.72 -19.39
C LYS A 11 -14.65 21.69 -20.91
N ILE A 12 -14.63 22.86 -21.58
CA ILE A 12 -14.35 22.95 -23.03
C ILE A 12 -12.91 22.51 -23.32
N LEU A 13 -11.94 23.00 -22.54
CA LEU A 13 -10.53 22.63 -22.68
C LEU A 13 -10.32 21.12 -22.44
N LEU A 14 -10.98 20.55 -21.43
CA LEU A 14 -10.95 19.12 -21.17
C LEU A 14 -11.56 18.32 -22.33
N PHE A 15 -12.70 18.77 -22.87
CA PHE A 15 -13.36 18.13 -24.01
C PHE A 15 -12.48 18.14 -25.27
N LEU A 16 -11.88 19.29 -25.61
CA LEU A 16 -10.91 19.41 -26.72
C LEU A 16 -9.69 18.49 -26.51
N ARG A 17 -9.18 18.41 -25.27
CA ARG A 17 -8.08 17.51 -24.92
C ARG A 17 -8.46 16.03 -25.07
N VAL A 18 -9.69 15.65 -24.74
CA VAL A 18 -10.22 14.29 -24.97
C VAL A 18 -10.28 13.98 -26.46
N LEU A 19 -10.86 14.87 -27.27
CA LEU A 19 -10.95 14.69 -28.72
C LEU A 19 -9.57 14.55 -29.37
N LEU A 20 -8.62 15.41 -28.99
CA LEU A 20 -7.24 15.37 -29.49
C LEU A 20 -6.55 14.02 -29.19
N HIS A 21 -6.87 13.40 -28.06
CA HIS A 21 -6.29 12.13 -27.64
C HIS A 21 -7.15 10.90 -27.97
N ALA A 22 -8.33 11.06 -28.59
CA ALA A 22 -9.25 9.95 -28.85
C ALA A 22 -8.62 8.79 -29.64
N PRO A 23 -7.82 9.01 -30.71
CA PRO A 23 -7.15 7.91 -31.41
C PRO A 23 -6.16 7.15 -30.53
N ALA A 24 -5.41 7.86 -29.67
CA ALA A 24 -4.45 7.26 -28.75
C ALA A 24 -5.15 6.48 -27.61
N ILE A 25 -6.30 6.96 -27.16
CA ILE A 25 -7.16 6.30 -26.16
C ILE A 25 -7.72 4.99 -26.74
N LEU A 26 -8.27 5.03 -27.95
CA LEU A 26 -8.77 3.86 -28.65
C LEU A 26 -7.64 2.84 -28.91
N LEU A 27 -6.46 3.32 -29.32
CA LEU A 27 -5.29 2.46 -29.51
C LEU A 27 -4.84 1.78 -28.21
N LEU A 28 -4.84 2.48 -27.08
CA LEU A 28 -4.57 1.89 -25.77
C LEU A 28 -5.57 0.77 -25.46
N TYR A 29 -6.86 1.04 -25.65
CA TYR A 29 -7.91 0.06 -25.40
C TYR A 29 -7.74 -1.21 -26.25
N ILE A 30 -7.53 -1.05 -27.56
CA ILE A 30 -7.28 -2.18 -28.48
C ILE A 30 -6.04 -2.97 -28.05
N ARG A 31 -4.94 -2.28 -27.69
CA ARG A 31 -3.72 -2.96 -27.24
C ARG A 31 -3.93 -3.75 -25.94
N LEU A 32 -4.75 -3.25 -25.01
CA LEU A 32 -5.10 -3.98 -23.79
C LEU A 32 -5.95 -5.22 -24.10
N LEU A 33 -6.90 -5.13 -25.05
CA LEU A 33 -7.67 -6.29 -25.50
C LEU A 33 -6.80 -7.33 -26.19
N LEU A 34 -5.88 -6.90 -27.06
CA LEU A 34 -4.92 -7.78 -27.73
C LEU A 34 -4.01 -8.45 -26.70
N LEU A 35 -3.55 -7.72 -25.68
CA LEU A 35 -2.76 -8.30 -24.59
C LEU A 35 -3.56 -9.36 -23.83
N SER A 36 -4.82 -9.06 -23.46
CA SER A 36 -5.72 -10.02 -22.81
C SER A 36 -5.91 -11.29 -23.64
N ASN A 37 -6.21 -11.14 -24.93
CA ASN A 37 -6.42 -12.26 -25.84
C ASN A 37 -5.15 -13.10 -26.03
N ARG A 38 -3.98 -12.45 -26.20
CA ARG A 38 -2.69 -13.13 -26.36
C ARG A 38 -2.34 -13.95 -25.13
N LEU A 39 -2.58 -13.40 -23.93
CA LEU A 39 -2.30 -14.09 -22.69
C LEU A 39 -3.39 -15.10 -22.30
N LYS A 40 -4.56 -15.04 -22.93
CA LYS A 40 -5.79 -15.72 -22.50
C LYS A 40 -6.16 -15.42 -21.05
N LYS A 41 -5.83 -14.21 -20.57
CA LYS A 41 -6.05 -13.76 -19.18
C LYS A 41 -6.77 -12.43 -19.14
N ARG A 42 -7.49 -12.20 -18.04
CA ARG A 42 -8.08 -10.88 -17.74
C ARG A 42 -6.99 -9.90 -17.32
N ILE A 43 -7.17 -8.63 -17.65
CA ILE A 43 -6.24 -7.54 -17.33
C ILE A 43 -6.88 -6.62 -16.30
N VAL A 44 -6.39 -6.67 -15.08
CA VAL A 44 -6.75 -5.78 -13.97
C VAL A 44 -5.76 -4.63 -13.92
N ILE A 45 -6.24 -3.39 -13.91
CA ILE A 45 -5.40 -2.19 -13.88
C ILE A 45 -5.83 -1.31 -12.72
N TYR A 46 -4.91 -1.05 -11.80
CA TYR A 46 -5.12 -0.11 -10.71
C TYR A 46 -4.75 1.31 -11.16
N ALA A 47 -5.75 2.12 -11.52
CA ALA A 47 -5.57 3.48 -12.03
C ALA A 47 -5.46 4.57 -10.94
N GLY A 48 -5.61 4.18 -9.66
CA GLY A 48 -5.55 5.10 -8.52
C GLY A 48 -4.12 5.41 -8.05
N THR A 49 -3.97 6.54 -7.37
CA THR A 49 -2.77 6.89 -6.58
C THR A 49 -3.21 7.07 -5.14
N TYR A 50 -3.00 6.06 -4.30
CA TYR A 50 -3.33 6.11 -2.88
C TYR A 50 -2.13 5.71 -2.03
N GLY A 51 -1.94 6.44 -0.93
CA GLY A 51 -0.97 6.13 0.11
C GLY A 51 0.49 6.10 -0.35
N GLN A 52 1.33 5.68 0.59
CA GLN A 52 2.78 5.54 0.41
C GLN A 52 3.17 4.06 0.25
N LEU A 53 4.46 3.73 0.40
CA LEU A 53 5.00 2.39 0.16
C LEU A 53 4.25 1.28 0.92
N GLY A 54 4.06 1.43 2.23
CA GLY A 54 3.34 0.45 3.05
C GLY A 54 1.93 0.18 2.53
N ASN A 55 1.19 1.23 2.18
CA ASN A 55 -0.13 1.08 1.59
C ASN A 55 -0.05 0.30 0.26
N ARG A 56 0.82 0.72 -0.64
CA ARG A 56 0.90 0.11 -1.98
C ARG A 56 1.34 -1.34 -1.93
N LEU A 57 2.14 -1.74 -0.93
CA LEU A 57 2.52 -3.13 -0.67
C LEU A 57 1.32 -3.99 -0.25
N ILE A 58 0.43 -3.49 0.63
CA ILE A 58 -0.82 -4.20 1.00
C ILE A 58 -1.61 -4.50 -0.25
N LEU A 59 -1.89 -3.43 -1.00
CA LEU A 59 -2.71 -3.52 -2.19
C LEU A 59 -2.13 -4.55 -3.17
N PHE A 60 -0.82 -4.50 -3.39
CA PHE A 60 -0.14 -5.45 -4.27
C PHE A 60 -0.24 -6.89 -3.77
N LEU A 61 -0.03 -7.14 -2.48
CA LEU A 61 -0.17 -8.44 -1.84
C LEU A 61 -1.57 -9.04 -2.05
N HIS A 62 -2.64 -8.24 -1.90
CA HIS A 62 -4.01 -8.69 -2.16
C HIS A 62 -4.23 -9.05 -3.62
N PHE A 63 -3.69 -8.24 -4.53
CA PHE A 63 -3.80 -8.51 -5.97
C PHE A 63 -2.95 -9.69 -6.44
N ILE A 64 -1.82 -9.99 -5.79
CA ILE A 64 -1.03 -11.21 -6.07
C ILE A 64 -1.90 -12.44 -5.82
N GLN A 65 -2.52 -12.54 -4.63
CA GLN A 65 -3.39 -13.66 -4.31
C GLN A 65 -4.59 -13.74 -5.25
N PHE A 66 -5.24 -12.60 -5.52
CA PHE A 66 -6.35 -12.54 -6.47
C PHE A 66 -5.96 -13.04 -7.86
N CYS A 67 -4.79 -12.62 -8.37
CA CYS A 67 -4.29 -13.07 -9.67
C CYS A 67 -3.98 -14.56 -9.70
N LYS A 68 -3.45 -15.13 -8.61
CA LYS A 68 -3.23 -16.56 -8.49
C LYS A 68 -4.54 -17.35 -8.46
N LYS A 69 -5.53 -16.90 -7.69
CA LYS A 69 -6.83 -17.60 -7.53
C LYS A 69 -7.67 -17.58 -8.81
N TYR A 70 -7.64 -16.48 -9.57
CA TYR A 70 -8.53 -16.25 -10.72
C TYR A 70 -7.82 -16.16 -12.08
N ASP A 71 -6.54 -16.56 -12.13
CA ASP A 71 -5.68 -16.54 -13.31
C ASP A 71 -5.76 -15.25 -14.14
N CYS A 72 -5.46 -14.13 -13.50
CA CYS A 72 -5.47 -12.82 -14.14
C CYS A 72 -4.12 -12.10 -14.04
N VAL A 73 -4.04 -10.98 -14.74
CA VAL A 73 -2.89 -10.08 -14.77
C VAL A 73 -3.25 -8.81 -14.02
N PHE A 74 -2.35 -8.35 -13.16
CA PHE A 74 -2.47 -7.08 -12.48
C PHE A 74 -1.44 -6.07 -13.00
N ILE A 75 -1.87 -4.85 -13.31
CA ILE A 75 -1.02 -3.74 -13.71
C ILE A 75 -1.22 -2.62 -12.69
N CYS A 76 -0.13 -2.18 -12.06
CA CYS A 76 -0.15 -1.20 -10.97
C CYS A 76 0.80 -0.02 -11.26
N PRO A 77 0.38 0.94 -12.10
CA PRO A 77 1.19 2.09 -12.48
C PRO A 77 1.61 2.97 -11.31
N SER A 78 0.77 3.09 -10.28
CA SER A 78 1.11 3.87 -9.09
C SER A 78 2.26 3.24 -8.30
N PHE A 79 2.52 1.93 -8.40
CA PHE A 79 3.69 1.33 -7.74
C PHE A 79 5.04 1.76 -8.36
N ARG A 80 5.04 2.43 -9.52
CA ARG A 80 6.25 2.84 -10.23
C ARG A 80 7.20 3.69 -9.38
N GLU A 81 6.65 4.53 -8.50
CA GLU A 81 7.43 5.37 -7.58
C GLU A 81 8.40 4.55 -6.73
N TYR A 82 8.02 3.32 -6.35
CA TYR A 82 8.79 2.45 -5.48
C TYR A 82 9.44 1.27 -6.19
N ALA A 83 9.11 1.05 -7.47
CA ALA A 83 9.56 -0.10 -8.26
C ALA A 83 11.08 -0.29 -8.24
N HIS A 84 11.85 0.80 -8.18
CA HIS A 84 13.31 0.77 -8.19
C HIS A 84 13.93 0.07 -6.96
N PHE A 85 13.18 -0.11 -5.86
CA PHE A 85 13.64 -0.82 -4.66
C PHE A 85 13.54 -2.35 -4.76
N PHE A 86 12.74 -2.88 -5.69
CA PHE A 86 12.39 -4.30 -5.75
C PHE A 86 13.08 -5.02 -6.90
N ARG A 87 13.47 -6.28 -6.68
CA ARG A 87 14.16 -7.12 -7.66
C ARG A 87 13.30 -7.41 -8.88
N GLU A 88 12.02 -7.71 -8.64
CA GLU A 88 11.09 -8.10 -9.71
C GLU A 88 10.58 -6.95 -10.57
N PHE A 89 10.94 -5.69 -10.31
CA PHE A 89 10.49 -4.59 -11.15
C PHE A 89 11.64 -3.94 -11.93
N ASN A 90 11.40 -3.73 -13.22
CA ASN A 90 12.30 -2.97 -14.08
C ASN A 90 11.71 -1.57 -14.31
N VAL A 91 12.50 -0.52 -14.09
CA VAL A 91 12.12 0.89 -14.21
C VAL A 91 11.64 1.29 -15.62
N ASP A 92 12.02 0.52 -16.64
CA ASP A 92 11.58 0.70 -18.02
C ASP A 92 10.17 0.18 -18.29
N PHE A 93 9.58 -0.53 -17.32
CA PHE A 93 8.25 -1.10 -17.43
C PHE A 93 7.34 -0.67 -16.28
N VAL A 94 6.04 -0.68 -16.52
CA VAL A 94 5.06 -0.45 -15.48
C VAL A 94 5.02 -1.68 -14.56
N PRO A 95 4.97 -1.51 -13.23
CA PRO A 95 4.84 -2.63 -12.32
C PRO A 95 3.58 -3.43 -12.62
N SER A 96 3.74 -4.75 -12.66
CA SER A 96 2.67 -5.69 -12.97
C SER A 96 2.96 -7.05 -12.33
N TYR A 97 1.92 -7.84 -12.16
CA TYR A 97 1.97 -9.24 -11.76
C TYR A 97 1.22 -10.08 -12.80
N PRO A 98 1.77 -11.22 -13.25
CA PRO A 98 3.13 -11.70 -13.01
C PRO A 98 4.22 -10.80 -13.64
N ALA A 99 5.47 -10.91 -13.18
CA ALA A 99 6.58 -10.05 -13.60
C ALA A 99 7.08 -10.31 -15.04
N ASN A 100 6.76 -11.46 -15.64
CA ASN A 100 7.16 -11.80 -17.01
C ASN A 100 6.45 -10.97 -18.10
N LEU A 101 5.55 -10.06 -17.73
CA LEU A 101 4.87 -9.18 -18.67
C LEU A 101 5.75 -8.02 -19.16
N LYS A 102 6.92 -7.80 -18.54
CA LYS A 102 7.86 -6.72 -18.87
C LYS A 102 8.10 -6.62 -20.38
N ASP A 103 8.27 -7.71 -21.11
CA ASP A 103 8.62 -7.63 -22.55
C ASP A 103 7.53 -7.04 -23.46
N SER A 104 6.32 -6.82 -22.94
CA SER A 104 5.23 -6.18 -23.69
C SER A 104 5.53 -4.69 -23.96
N PRO A 105 5.57 -4.24 -25.23
CA PRO A 105 5.75 -2.82 -25.56
C PRO A 105 4.67 -1.91 -24.95
N LEU A 106 3.49 -2.46 -24.68
CA LEU A 106 2.38 -1.76 -24.01
C LEU A 106 2.75 -1.36 -22.58
N LEU A 107 3.58 -2.15 -21.91
CA LEU A 107 3.97 -1.95 -20.53
C LEU A 107 5.20 -1.05 -20.39
N ARG A 108 5.81 -0.56 -21.48
CA ARG A 108 6.92 0.39 -21.42
C ARG A 108 6.54 1.66 -20.66
N SER A 109 7.34 2.02 -19.67
CA SER A 109 7.09 3.07 -18.70
C SER A 109 6.93 4.46 -19.33
N LYS A 110 7.53 4.71 -20.50
CA LYS A 110 7.34 5.94 -21.28
C LYS A 110 5.88 6.18 -21.64
N ASN A 111 5.13 5.12 -21.97
CA ASN A 111 3.72 5.20 -22.35
C ASN A 111 2.81 5.54 -21.16
N TRP A 112 3.16 5.01 -19.98
CA TRP A 112 2.41 5.18 -18.74
C TRP A 112 2.51 6.57 -18.11
N LYS A 113 3.23 7.51 -18.74
CA LYS A 113 3.09 8.95 -18.44
C LYS A 113 1.73 9.50 -18.91
N ARG A 114 1.15 8.94 -19.97
CA ARG A 114 -0.10 9.41 -20.59
C ARG A 114 -1.29 8.48 -20.34
N TYR A 115 -1.03 7.18 -20.21
CA TYR A 115 -2.09 6.18 -20.04
C TYR A 115 -2.99 6.39 -18.82
N PRO A 116 -2.54 6.88 -17.64
CA PRO A 116 -3.45 7.19 -16.55
C PRO A 116 -4.54 8.21 -16.93
N PHE A 117 -4.20 9.21 -17.74
CA PHE A 117 -5.20 10.15 -18.28
C PHE A 117 -6.16 9.44 -19.24
N TYR A 118 -5.65 8.59 -20.14
CA TYR A 118 -6.48 7.82 -21.06
C TYR A 118 -7.44 6.88 -20.33
N LEU A 119 -6.97 6.19 -19.30
CA LEU A 119 -7.79 5.32 -18.45
C LEU A 119 -8.89 6.10 -17.74
N LYS A 120 -8.60 7.28 -17.19
CA LYS A 120 -9.62 8.16 -16.60
C LYS A 120 -10.68 8.58 -17.62
N VAL A 121 -10.28 8.88 -18.86
CA VAL A 121 -11.22 9.22 -19.94
C VAL A 121 -12.06 8.01 -20.32
N ILE A 122 -11.45 6.83 -20.50
CA ILE A 122 -12.16 5.56 -20.77
C ILE A 122 -13.21 5.30 -19.68
N SER A 123 -12.81 5.36 -18.41
CA SER A 123 -13.70 5.24 -17.26
C SER A 123 -14.87 6.22 -17.30
N ALA A 124 -14.59 7.51 -17.55
CA ALA A 124 -15.62 8.55 -17.60
C ALA A 124 -16.58 8.42 -18.79
N LEU A 125 -16.08 7.96 -19.94
CA LEU A 125 -16.90 7.70 -21.12
C LEU A 125 -17.83 6.50 -20.87
N GLN A 126 -17.35 5.43 -20.23
CA GLN A 126 -18.20 4.29 -19.89
C GLN A 126 -19.33 4.63 -18.91
N LEU A 127 -19.08 5.51 -17.94
CA LEU A 127 -20.10 5.95 -16.97
C LEU A 127 -21.17 6.87 -17.60
N LYS A 128 -20.86 7.54 -18.72
CA LYS A 128 -21.75 8.55 -19.35
C LYS A 128 -22.37 8.10 -20.67
N ILE A 129 -21.74 7.15 -21.37
CA ILE A 129 -22.16 6.67 -22.67
C ILE A 129 -22.82 5.29 -22.48
N CYS A 130 -24.11 5.30 -22.13
CA CYS A 130 -25.02 4.17 -22.39
C CYS A 130 -25.42 4.07 -23.88
N LEU A 131 -24.79 4.84 -24.77
CA LEU A 131 -25.28 5.12 -26.14
C LEU A 131 -24.38 4.62 -27.28
N PHE A 132 -23.31 3.85 -27.02
CA PHE A 132 -22.57 3.16 -28.08
C PHE A 132 -23.00 1.68 -28.14
N PRO A 133 -23.58 1.21 -29.25
CA PRO A 133 -24.21 -0.10 -29.33
C PRO A 133 -23.17 -1.24 -29.25
N LEU A 134 -23.36 -2.09 -28.23
CA LEU A 134 -23.43 -3.57 -28.29
C LEU A 134 -22.20 -4.47 -28.45
N THR A 135 -20.92 -4.03 -28.42
CA THR A 135 -19.79 -5.01 -28.36
C THR A 135 -18.58 -4.62 -27.50
N ILE A 136 -18.34 -3.33 -27.27
CA ILE A 136 -17.14 -2.83 -26.56
C ILE A 136 -17.38 -2.73 -25.03
N ALA A 137 -18.62 -2.45 -24.62
CA ALA A 137 -19.00 -2.28 -23.21
C ALA A 137 -18.95 -3.57 -22.39
N GLU A 138 -19.11 -4.75 -23.02
CA GLU A 138 -19.07 -6.04 -22.33
C GLU A 138 -17.65 -6.45 -21.90
N ASN A 139 -16.63 -6.02 -22.65
CA ASN A 139 -15.25 -6.46 -22.44
C ASN A 139 -14.44 -5.58 -21.47
N LEU A 140 -15.00 -4.48 -20.96
CA LEU A 140 -14.33 -3.53 -20.09
C LEU A 140 -15.26 -3.09 -18.97
N HIS A 141 -14.97 -3.48 -17.74
CA HIS A 141 -15.70 -3.01 -16.57
C HIS A 141 -14.81 -2.11 -15.72
N PHE A 142 -15.35 -0.95 -15.35
CA PHE A 142 -14.72 -0.02 -14.44
C PHE A 142 -15.34 -0.14 -13.05
N PHE A 143 -14.49 -0.38 -12.07
CA PHE A 143 -14.80 -0.28 -10.65
C PHE A 143 -14.16 0.99 -10.13
N GLU A 144 -14.98 2.03 -9.99
CA GLU A 144 -14.61 3.16 -9.15
C GLU A 144 -15.05 2.86 -7.73
N TYR A 145 -14.10 2.59 -6.85
CA TYR A 145 -14.31 2.72 -5.42
C TYR A 145 -13.61 3.98 -4.97
N SER A 146 -14.31 5.10 -4.99
CA SER A 146 -13.76 6.38 -4.57
C SER A 146 -14.08 6.60 -3.09
N ASP A 147 -13.04 6.67 -2.25
CA ASP A 147 -13.18 7.26 -0.90
C ASP A 147 -13.51 8.77 -0.98
N ALA A 148 -13.49 9.39 -2.18
CA ALA A 148 -13.73 10.84 -2.34
C ALA A 148 -15.17 11.29 -2.05
N ALA A 149 -16.09 10.39 -1.75
CA ALA A 149 -17.37 10.77 -1.16
C ALA A 149 -17.23 11.20 0.32
N ASP A 150 -16.10 10.91 0.98
CA ASP A 150 -15.89 11.18 2.42
C ASP A 150 -14.64 12.03 2.69
N SER A 151 -14.35 13.02 1.86
CA SER A 151 -13.44 14.12 2.24
C SER A 151 -14.10 15.11 3.23
N GLY A 152 -15.18 14.70 3.90
CA GLY A 152 -15.75 15.45 5.00
C GLY A 152 -14.88 15.31 6.25
N PRO A 153 -14.80 16.33 7.12
CA PRO A 153 -13.99 16.32 8.34
C PRO A 153 -14.44 15.29 9.40
N ASN A 154 -15.53 14.56 9.15
CA ASN A 154 -16.12 13.61 10.09
C ASN A 154 -15.87 12.17 9.64
N VAL A 155 -14.82 11.59 10.21
CA VAL A 155 -14.50 10.14 10.28
C VAL A 155 -15.60 9.44 11.10
N GLN A 156 -16.81 9.32 10.56
CA GLN A 156 -17.96 8.78 11.32
C GLN A 156 -18.58 7.52 10.72
N ASN A 157 -18.11 7.00 9.58
CA ASN A 157 -18.60 5.73 9.05
C ASN A 157 -17.53 5.04 8.20
N PHE A 158 -16.72 4.18 8.82
CA PHE A 158 -15.76 3.34 8.10
C PHE A 158 -16.14 1.84 8.07
N HIS A 159 -17.24 1.48 8.73
CA HIS A 159 -17.79 0.13 8.69
C HIS A 159 -18.31 -0.24 7.29
N GLY A 160 -18.07 -1.49 6.86
CA GLY A 160 -18.59 -2.03 5.59
C GLY A 160 -17.96 -1.47 4.30
N LYS A 161 -16.86 -0.72 4.39
CA LYS A 161 -16.19 -0.07 3.25
C LYS A 161 -15.00 -0.86 2.66
N THR A 162 -14.80 -2.09 3.09
CA THR A 162 -13.85 -3.01 2.44
C THR A 162 -14.51 -3.63 1.23
N PHE A 163 -13.86 -3.51 0.08
CA PHE A 163 -14.32 -4.12 -1.15
C PHE A 163 -13.59 -5.45 -1.36
N TYR A 164 -14.33 -6.55 -1.21
CA TYR A 164 -13.78 -7.90 -1.36
C TYR A 164 -13.70 -8.33 -2.82
N LEU A 165 -12.48 -8.61 -3.28
CA LEU A 165 -12.13 -9.02 -4.65
C LEU A 165 -12.68 -10.40 -5.02
N ASP A 166 -13.09 -11.19 -4.05
CA ASP A 166 -13.66 -12.53 -4.21
C ASP A 166 -15.15 -12.59 -3.80
N SER A 167 -15.77 -11.43 -3.55
CA SER A 167 -17.21 -11.38 -3.35
C SER A 167 -17.96 -11.81 -4.61
N GLU A 168 -19.08 -12.51 -4.46
CA GLU A 168 -19.91 -12.91 -5.61
C GLU A 168 -20.29 -11.74 -6.51
N ILE A 169 -20.60 -10.59 -5.91
CA ILE A 169 -20.99 -9.37 -6.64
C ILE A 169 -19.85 -8.90 -7.53
N PHE A 170 -18.61 -8.91 -7.00
CA PHE A 170 -17.45 -8.55 -7.79
C PHE A 170 -17.16 -9.60 -8.86
N LEU A 171 -17.17 -10.89 -8.54
CA LEU A 171 -16.89 -11.96 -9.49
C LEU A 171 -17.92 -11.98 -10.63
N LYS A 172 -19.22 -11.90 -10.35
CA LYS A 172 -20.29 -11.85 -11.38
C LYS A 172 -20.10 -10.70 -12.37
N LYS A 173 -19.63 -9.55 -11.88
CA LYS A 173 -19.31 -8.40 -12.73
C LYS A 173 -18.00 -8.60 -13.46
N THR A 174 -16.93 -8.99 -12.77
CA THR A 174 -15.58 -9.08 -13.35
C THR A 174 -15.41 -10.21 -14.35
N LEU A 175 -16.10 -11.34 -14.16
CA LEU A 175 -16.03 -12.50 -15.05
C LEU A 175 -16.49 -12.17 -16.49
N LYS A 176 -17.35 -11.17 -16.67
CA LYS A 176 -17.90 -10.75 -17.96
C LYS A 176 -16.94 -9.89 -18.78
N SER A 177 -16.00 -9.19 -18.15
CA SER A 177 -15.05 -8.31 -18.85
C SER A 177 -13.64 -8.87 -18.93
N LYS A 178 -12.97 -8.59 -20.05
CA LYS A 178 -11.55 -8.91 -20.28
C LYS A 178 -10.62 -7.92 -19.61
N ILE A 179 -11.04 -6.67 -19.47
CA ILE A 179 -10.25 -5.60 -18.86
C ILE A 179 -11.04 -5.02 -17.68
N LEU A 180 -10.35 -4.84 -16.57
CA LEU A 180 -10.87 -4.36 -15.31
C LEU A 180 -10.07 -3.14 -14.90
N LEU A 181 -10.74 -2.01 -14.77
CA LEU A 181 -10.10 -0.77 -14.29
C LEU A 181 -10.56 -0.53 -12.85
N MET A 182 -9.61 -0.25 -11.96
CA MET A 182 -9.88 -0.13 -10.52
C MET A 182 -9.25 1.15 -9.96
N SER A 183 -9.96 1.85 -9.09
CA SER A 183 -9.45 2.98 -8.30
C SER A 183 -10.00 2.89 -6.88
N GLY A 184 -9.22 3.31 -5.87
CA GLY A 184 -9.59 3.21 -4.44
C GLY A 184 -8.55 2.53 -3.55
N TRP A 185 -8.72 2.58 -2.24
CA TRP A 185 -7.76 1.99 -1.29
C TRP A 185 -8.14 0.60 -0.80
N ARG A 186 -9.43 0.38 -0.53
CA ARG A 186 -9.91 -0.70 0.34
C ARG A 186 -10.21 -2.02 -0.37
N TYR A 187 -9.42 -2.37 -1.38
CA TYR A 187 -9.52 -3.67 -2.02
C TYR A 187 -8.80 -4.73 -1.19
N ARG A 188 -9.52 -5.81 -0.84
CA ARG A 188 -8.98 -6.96 -0.10
C ARG A 188 -9.47 -8.25 -0.73
N ILE A 189 -8.70 -9.32 -0.66
CA ILE A 189 -9.25 -10.67 -0.85
C ILE A 189 -9.86 -11.11 0.49
N GLY A 190 -11.11 -11.57 0.47
CA GLY A 190 -11.84 -11.98 1.68
C GLY A 190 -11.28 -13.26 2.26
N GLU A 191 -11.09 -14.28 1.42
CA GLU A 191 -10.42 -15.53 1.78
C GLU A 191 -8.91 -15.39 1.59
N PHE A 192 -8.27 -14.61 2.46
CA PHE A 192 -6.82 -14.41 2.43
C PHE A 192 -6.09 -15.70 2.80
N ASP A 193 -5.24 -16.19 1.89
CA ASP A 193 -4.41 -17.36 2.09
C ASP A 193 -3.19 -17.01 2.96
N ASN A 194 -3.17 -17.54 4.18
CA ASN A 194 -2.11 -17.35 5.17
C ASN A 194 -1.09 -18.49 5.19
N SER A 195 -1.13 -19.39 4.21
CA SER A 195 -0.19 -20.51 4.15
C SER A 195 1.25 -20.01 4.06
N PRO A 196 2.22 -20.73 4.67
CA PRO A 196 3.64 -20.41 4.54
C PRO A 196 4.08 -20.28 3.08
N MET A 197 3.55 -21.13 2.20
CA MET A 197 3.84 -21.14 0.76
C MET A 197 3.38 -19.85 0.07
N MET A 198 2.13 -19.42 0.26
CA MET A 198 1.62 -18.18 -0.33
C MET A 198 2.40 -16.96 0.19
N ARG A 199 2.75 -16.95 1.48
CA ARG A 199 3.58 -15.90 2.06
C ARG A 199 4.97 -15.85 1.41
N GLU A 200 5.64 -16.99 1.26
CA GLU A 200 6.96 -17.07 0.63
C GLU A 200 6.92 -16.53 -0.80
N GLU A 201 5.92 -16.89 -1.59
CA GLU A 201 5.77 -16.39 -2.95
C GLU A 201 5.53 -14.88 -3.02
N ILE A 202 4.72 -14.32 -2.12
CA ILE A 202 4.49 -12.87 -2.03
C ILE A 202 5.81 -12.16 -1.72
N LEU A 203 6.54 -12.65 -0.72
CA LEU A 203 7.80 -12.04 -0.29
C LEU A 203 8.90 -12.20 -1.34
N ALA A 204 8.93 -13.33 -2.06
CA ALA A 204 9.85 -13.53 -3.18
C ALA A 204 9.53 -12.54 -4.32
N PHE A 205 8.26 -12.34 -4.64
CA PHE A 205 7.85 -11.40 -5.68
C PHE A 205 8.12 -9.93 -5.29
N LEU A 206 7.88 -9.59 -4.03
CA LEU A 206 8.11 -8.24 -3.47
C LEU A 206 9.46 -8.17 -2.75
N ALA A 207 10.44 -8.98 -3.18
CA ALA A 207 11.78 -8.96 -2.62
C ALA A 207 12.50 -7.65 -2.99
N LEU A 208 13.15 -7.04 -1.99
CA LEU A 208 14.02 -5.90 -2.19
C LEU A 208 15.29 -6.30 -2.96
N LYS A 209 15.95 -5.34 -3.60
CA LYS A 209 17.24 -5.56 -4.27
C LYS A 209 18.34 -5.87 -3.26
N ASP A 210 19.33 -6.64 -3.71
CA ASP A 210 20.46 -7.08 -2.88
C ASP A 210 21.28 -5.93 -2.31
N GLU A 211 21.36 -4.81 -3.03
CA GLU A 211 22.00 -3.58 -2.55
C GLU A 211 21.32 -3.04 -1.28
N VAL A 212 19.99 -2.94 -1.29
CA VAL A 212 19.18 -2.49 -0.12
C VAL A 212 19.34 -3.46 1.03
N VAL A 213 19.26 -4.77 0.74
CA VAL A 213 19.37 -5.83 1.74
C VAL A 213 20.77 -5.88 2.36
N GLY A 214 21.81 -5.82 1.53
CA GLY A 214 23.22 -5.96 1.93
C GLY A 214 23.67 -4.87 2.92
N THR A 215 23.26 -3.61 2.69
CA THR A 215 23.55 -2.50 3.61
C THR A 215 23.02 -2.79 5.02
N VAL A 216 21.79 -3.29 5.13
CA VAL A 216 21.14 -3.55 6.41
C VAL A 216 21.66 -4.81 7.09
N VAL A 217 21.90 -5.89 6.32
CA VAL A 217 22.39 -7.19 6.86
C VAL A 217 23.71 -7.01 7.63
N ASN A 218 24.63 -6.22 7.09
CA ASN A 218 25.90 -5.95 7.77
C ASN A 218 25.69 -5.17 9.06
N ARG A 219 24.79 -4.17 9.04
CA ARG A 219 24.49 -3.35 10.21
C ARG A 219 23.82 -4.15 11.32
N ILE A 220 22.77 -4.93 11.01
CA ILE A 220 22.07 -5.75 12.02
C ILE A 220 23.01 -6.79 12.63
N LYS A 221 23.91 -7.39 11.84
CA LYS A 221 24.90 -8.37 12.33
C LYS A 221 25.83 -7.76 13.39
N ILE A 222 26.34 -6.56 13.15
CA ILE A 222 27.19 -5.84 14.12
C ILE A 222 26.42 -5.55 15.41
N LEU A 223 25.19 -5.05 15.28
CA LEU A 223 24.36 -4.69 16.43
C LEU A 223 23.96 -5.92 17.27
N ARG A 224 23.66 -7.06 16.64
CA ARG A 224 23.35 -8.32 17.33
C ARG A 224 24.54 -8.88 18.13
N GLY A 225 25.78 -8.48 17.79
CA GLY A 225 26.97 -8.80 18.61
C GLY A 225 27.13 -7.90 19.85
N GLN A 226 26.38 -6.80 19.94
CA GLN A 226 26.52 -5.78 20.98
C GLN A 226 25.30 -5.71 21.91
N PHE A 227 24.12 -6.06 21.41
CA PHE A 227 22.84 -5.89 22.10
C PHE A 227 22.05 -7.20 22.15
N ASP A 228 21.41 -7.45 23.29
CA ASP A 228 20.54 -8.61 23.51
C ASP A 228 19.22 -8.46 22.75
N LYS A 229 18.73 -7.22 22.64
CA LYS A 229 17.50 -6.86 21.94
C LYS A 229 17.65 -5.57 21.15
N ILE A 230 17.17 -5.61 19.91
CA ILE A 230 17.08 -4.47 18.99
C ILE A 230 15.61 -4.21 18.70
N ILE A 231 15.12 -3.03 19.09
CA ILE A 231 13.72 -2.65 19.00
C ILE A 231 13.58 -1.55 17.97
N ALA A 232 12.75 -1.77 16.96
CA ALA A 232 12.39 -0.72 16.02
C ALA A 232 11.32 0.19 16.62
N VAL A 233 11.56 1.49 16.57
CA VAL A 233 10.60 2.52 16.97
C VAL A 233 10.16 3.25 15.71
N HIS A 234 8.96 2.93 15.22
CA HIS A 234 8.35 3.66 14.12
C HIS A 234 7.68 4.93 14.65
N HIS A 235 8.20 6.09 14.27
CA HIS A 235 7.66 7.39 14.65
C HIS A 235 7.18 8.14 13.42
N ARG A 236 5.90 7.95 13.08
CA ARG A 236 5.25 8.56 11.92
C ARG A 236 4.59 9.88 12.33
N ARG A 237 5.06 11.01 11.80
CA ARG A 237 4.62 12.34 12.22
C ARG A 237 3.89 13.11 11.15
N LYS A 238 4.40 13.16 9.91
CA LYS A 238 3.99 14.16 8.90
C LYS A 238 2.48 14.21 8.67
N ASP A 239 1.95 13.25 7.94
CA ASP A 239 0.51 13.11 7.66
C ASP A 239 -0.31 12.84 8.93
N TYR A 240 0.33 12.32 9.99
CA TYR A 240 -0.35 11.97 11.24
C TYR A 240 -0.76 13.19 12.05
N ARG A 241 -0.17 14.37 11.81
CA ARG A 241 -0.62 15.66 12.38
C ARG A 241 -2.08 15.96 12.05
N GLU A 242 -2.51 15.63 10.84
CA GLU A 242 -3.85 15.93 10.33
C GLU A 242 -4.73 14.67 10.26
N TRP A 243 -4.13 13.52 9.98
CA TRP A 243 -4.85 12.26 9.81
C TRP A 243 -5.58 11.86 11.10
N LEU A 244 -6.87 11.53 10.96
CA LEU A 244 -7.78 11.24 12.08
C LEU A 244 -7.75 12.33 13.17
N ASN A 245 -7.70 13.59 12.76
CA ASN A 245 -7.64 14.76 13.66
C ASN A 245 -6.46 14.70 14.64
N GLY A 246 -5.32 14.15 14.21
CA GLY A 246 -4.12 14.07 15.04
C GLY A 246 -4.15 12.95 16.09
N LYS A 247 -5.13 12.04 16.07
CA LYS A 247 -5.29 10.98 17.11
C LYS A 247 -4.01 10.15 17.34
N PHE A 248 -3.24 9.89 16.29
CA PHE A 248 -2.01 9.09 16.35
C PHE A 248 -0.75 9.93 16.18
N PHE A 249 -0.88 11.26 16.26
CA PHE A 249 0.26 12.14 16.34
C PHE A 249 0.82 12.08 17.76
N PHE A 250 2.02 11.51 17.89
CA PHE A 250 2.73 11.40 19.15
C PHE A 250 3.92 12.36 19.15
N GLU A 251 4.18 13.00 20.29
CA GLU A 251 5.39 13.77 20.47
C GLU A 251 6.55 12.86 20.88
N ILE A 252 7.79 13.38 20.77
CA ILE A 252 8.99 12.62 21.15
C ILE A 252 8.92 12.15 22.61
N GLY A 253 8.34 12.97 23.50
CA GLY A 253 8.12 12.60 24.91
C GLY A 253 7.25 11.36 25.08
N ASP A 254 6.18 11.25 24.31
CA ASP A 254 5.26 10.12 24.33
C ASP A 254 5.94 8.83 23.88
N ILE A 255 6.74 8.93 22.81
CA ILE A 255 7.54 7.81 22.30
C ILE A 255 8.58 7.38 23.34
N LYS A 256 9.25 8.31 24.02
CA LYS A 256 10.21 8.00 25.09
C LYS A 256 9.55 7.31 26.28
N GLN A 257 8.33 7.71 26.64
CA GLN A 257 7.56 7.03 27.68
C GLN A 257 7.36 5.56 27.28
N LYS A 258 6.91 5.29 26.06
CA LYS A 258 6.71 3.91 25.58
C LYS A 258 8.01 3.13 25.45
N MET A 259 9.11 3.74 25.01
CA MET A 259 10.42 3.11 25.00
C MET A 259 10.89 2.74 26.41
N THR A 260 10.62 3.58 27.41
CA THR A 260 10.93 3.28 28.82
C THR A 260 10.14 2.06 29.30
N GLU A 261 8.82 2.02 29.05
CA GLU A 261 7.95 0.89 29.41
C GLU A 261 8.42 -0.43 28.75
N VAL A 262 8.80 -0.39 27.47
CA VAL A 262 9.38 -1.55 26.76
C VAL A 262 10.70 -1.98 27.40
N SER A 263 11.57 -1.02 27.72
CA SER A 263 12.87 -1.31 28.31
C SER A 263 12.74 -1.94 29.69
N GLU A 264 11.78 -1.51 30.50
CA GLU A 264 11.48 -2.08 31.82
C GLU A 264 10.98 -3.53 31.68
N ALA A 265 9.98 -3.76 30.84
CA ALA A 265 9.44 -5.10 30.59
C ALA A 265 10.51 -6.08 30.07
N LEU A 266 11.42 -5.63 29.20
CA LEU A 266 12.54 -6.45 28.72
C LEU A 266 13.58 -6.74 29.80
N LYS A 267 13.85 -5.79 30.70
CA LYS A 267 14.78 -5.99 31.82
C LYS A 267 14.23 -6.95 32.86
N GLU A 268 12.94 -6.87 33.16
CA GLU A 268 12.23 -7.84 34.00
C GLU A 268 12.30 -9.25 33.39
N ALA A 269 12.25 -9.37 32.06
CA ALA A 269 12.46 -10.62 31.33
C ALA A 269 13.95 -11.05 31.23
N GLY A 270 14.88 -10.31 31.84
CA GLY A 270 16.31 -10.67 31.94
C GLY A 270 17.23 -10.06 30.88
N PHE A 271 16.73 -9.28 29.92
CA PHE A 271 17.56 -8.64 28.88
C PHE A 271 18.20 -7.35 29.41
N GLN A 272 19.52 -7.16 29.19
CA GLN A 272 20.25 -6.03 29.77
C GLN A 272 20.67 -5.00 28.71
N LYS A 273 21.19 -5.46 27.57
CA LYS A 273 21.70 -4.61 26.50
C LYS A 273 20.60 -4.37 25.46
N ILE A 274 19.85 -3.30 25.66
CA ILE A 274 18.72 -2.94 24.82
C ILE A 274 19.10 -1.78 23.90
N LEU A 275 18.82 -1.90 22.60
CA LEU A 275 18.95 -0.86 21.60
C LEU A 275 17.61 -0.51 20.98
N PHE A 276 17.24 0.77 21.01
CA PHE A 276 16.15 1.32 20.21
C PHE A 276 16.70 1.99 18.96
N ILE A 277 16.11 1.66 17.81
CA ILE A 277 16.39 2.30 16.52
C ILE A 277 15.16 3.07 16.08
N ILE A 278 15.30 4.37 15.91
CA ILE A 278 14.20 5.29 15.58
C ILE A 278 14.09 5.44 14.07
N PHE A 279 12.94 5.05 13.52
CA PHE A 279 12.56 5.20 12.13
C PHE A 279 11.49 6.28 12.03
N SER A 280 11.85 7.46 11.54
CA SER A 280 10.98 8.64 11.53
C SER A 280 10.94 9.30 10.16
N ASP A 281 9.75 9.75 9.77
CA ASP A 281 9.57 10.51 8.52
C ASP A 281 9.97 11.98 8.65
N GLU A 282 10.25 12.45 9.87
CA GLU A 282 10.86 13.74 10.19
C GLU A 282 12.21 13.54 10.90
N LYS A 283 13.18 14.40 10.61
CA LYS A 283 14.41 14.46 11.41
C LYS A 283 14.05 15.00 12.80
N GLY A 284 14.54 14.36 13.85
CA GLY A 284 14.34 14.80 15.23
C GLY A 284 15.51 14.40 16.11
N GLU A 285 15.62 15.03 17.27
CA GLU A 285 16.62 14.73 18.30
C GLU A 285 15.92 14.45 19.64
N GLY A 286 16.67 14.05 20.66
CA GLY A 286 16.14 13.95 22.03
C GLY A 286 15.47 12.64 22.43
N TYR A 287 15.51 11.60 21.57
CA TYR A 287 14.97 10.25 21.89
C TYR A 287 15.70 9.51 23.01
N SER A 288 16.84 10.02 23.51
CA SER A 288 17.63 9.37 24.55
C SER A 288 16.82 9.09 25.81
N ILE A 289 16.93 7.86 26.30
CA ILE A 289 16.36 7.41 27.59
C ILE A 289 17.49 6.81 28.45
N PRO A 290 17.43 6.94 29.79
CA PRO A 290 18.49 6.42 30.66
C PRO A 290 18.64 4.90 30.64
N SER A 291 17.54 4.18 30.37
CA SER A 291 17.46 2.74 30.53
C SER A 291 18.00 1.92 29.35
N ALA A 292 18.25 2.53 28.19
CA ALA A 292 18.67 1.82 26.98
C ALA A 292 19.44 2.71 25.99
N LYS A 293 20.18 2.11 25.06
CA LYS A 293 20.83 2.85 23.97
C LYS A 293 19.79 3.24 22.92
N THR A 294 19.95 4.42 22.32
CA THR A 294 19.10 4.89 21.23
C THR A 294 19.96 5.29 20.03
N GLN A 295 19.45 5.01 18.83
CA GLN A 295 20.04 5.40 17.55
C GLN A 295 18.94 5.82 16.59
N ILE A 296 19.20 6.82 15.74
CA ILE A 296 18.26 7.22 14.69
C ILE A 296 18.69 6.52 13.40
N SER A 297 17.73 5.98 12.64
CA SER A 297 18.01 5.43 11.32
C SER A 297 18.33 6.56 10.34
N ASN A 298 19.28 6.28 9.46
CA ASN A 298 19.73 7.16 8.38
C ASN A 298 19.59 6.48 7.01
N GLY A 299 18.83 5.39 6.94
CA GLY A 299 18.56 4.67 5.71
C GLY A 299 17.53 5.39 4.83
N SER A 300 17.45 4.95 3.58
CA SER A 300 16.32 5.19 2.71
C SER A 300 15.07 4.48 3.24
N MET A 301 13.89 4.86 2.73
CA MET A 301 12.62 4.23 3.08
C MET A 301 12.64 2.70 2.91
N ALA A 302 13.30 2.17 1.88
CA ALA A 302 13.36 0.72 1.67
C ALA A 302 14.34 0.03 2.63
N GLU A 303 15.47 0.65 2.92
CA GLU A 303 16.42 0.16 3.93
C GLU A 303 15.78 0.17 5.32
N ASP A 304 15.08 1.24 5.69
CA ASP A 304 14.36 1.36 6.96
C ASP A 304 13.26 0.31 7.10
N LEU A 305 12.49 0.08 6.03
CA LEU A 305 11.45 -0.94 6.00
C LEU A 305 12.03 -2.34 6.23
N TYR A 306 13.15 -2.65 5.57
CA TYR A 306 13.83 -3.92 5.73
C TYR A 306 14.51 -4.04 7.10
N PHE A 307 15.17 -2.99 7.58
CA PHE A 307 15.82 -3.00 8.89
C PHE A 307 14.80 -3.24 10.01
N MET A 308 13.65 -2.57 9.95
CA MET A 308 12.56 -2.82 10.89
C MET A 308 12.09 -4.29 10.88
N SER A 309 12.11 -4.97 9.73
CA SER A 309 11.76 -6.40 9.62
C SER A 309 12.85 -7.35 10.14
N GLN A 310 14.03 -6.85 10.46
CA GLN A 310 15.14 -7.61 11.03
C GLN A 310 15.34 -7.38 12.54
N CYS A 311 14.59 -6.45 13.13
CA CYS A 311 14.59 -6.18 14.57
C CYS A 311 13.87 -7.29 15.35
N ASP A 312 14.01 -7.29 16.68
CA ASP A 312 13.39 -8.31 17.55
C ASP A 312 11.96 -7.93 17.96
N LEU A 313 11.66 -6.63 18.05
CA LEU A 313 10.32 -6.08 18.33
C LEU A 313 10.11 -4.77 17.55
N ILE A 314 8.86 -4.42 17.28
CA ILE A 314 8.46 -3.13 16.69
C ILE A 314 7.48 -2.42 17.64
N ILE A 315 7.68 -1.13 17.88
CA ILE A 315 6.68 -0.25 18.49
C ILE A 315 6.42 0.95 17.59
N GLY A 316 5.19 1.47 17.60
CA GLY A 316 4.85 2.68 16.85
C GLY A 316 3.35 2.88 16.72
N PRO A 317 2.89 3.98 16.12
CA PRO A 317 1.47 4.17 15.86
C PRO A 317 0.98 3.11 14.85
N PRO A 318 -0.34 2.87 14.77
CA PRO A 318 -0.90 1.95 13.79
C PRO A 318 -0.54 2.43 12.38
N SER A 319 0.23 1.63 11.64
CA SER A 319 0.71 2.02 10.31
C SER A 319 0.96 0.83 9.41
N THR A 320 0.61 0.99 8.13
CA THR A 320 0.89 -0.01 7.09
C THR A 320 2.39 -0.21 6.89
N PHE A 321 3.22 0.81 7.08
CA PHE A 321 4.67 0.69 6.91
C PHE A 321 5.30 -0.29 7.92
N SER A 322 5.08 -0.07 9.21
CA SER A 322 5.53 -1.00 10.27
C SER A 322 4.77 -2.33 10.23
N GLY A 323 3.52 -2.32 9.74
CA GLY A 323 2.76 -3.54 9.53
C GLY A 323 3.39 -4.48 8.49
N TRP A 324 3.90 -3.94 7.37
CA TRP A 324 4.66 -4.74 6.40
C TRP A 324 5.94 -5.31 7.00
N ALA A 325 6.67 -4.52 7.80
CA ALA A 325 7.88 -5.00 8.46
C ALA A 325 7.59 -6.17 9.40
N SER A 326 6.50 -6.09 10.18
CA SER A 326 6.01 -7.20 11.00
C SER A 326 5.65 -8.43 10.15
N TYR A 327 4.84 -8.26 9.10
CA TYR A 327 4.42 -9.36 8.22
C TYR A 327 5.60 -10.06 7.51
N SER A 328 6.48 -9.27 6.90
CA SER A 328 7.62 -9.76 6.12
C SER A 328 8.73 -10.37 6.98
N GLY A 329 9.01 -9.78 8.16
CA GLY A 329 10.04 -10.26 9.09
C GLY A 329 9.54 -11.25 10.15
N ARG A 330 8.22 -11.44 10.26
CA ARG A 330 7.58 -12.09 11.43
C ARG A 330 7.97 -11.43 12.76
N VAL A 331 8.19 -10.12 12.75
CA VAL A 331 8.59 -9.36 13.94
C VAL A 331 7.35 -8.98 14.75
N PRO A 332 7.26 -9.32 16.04
CA PRO A 332 6.14 -8.92 16.88
C PRO A 332 6.07 -7.39 16.98
N ILE A 333 4.88 -6.83 16.76
CA ILE A 333 4.60 -5.40 16.81
C ILE A 333 3.60 -5.06 17.93
N PHE A 334 3.85 -3.95 18.62
CA PHE A 334 2.93 -3.29 19.52
C PHE A 334 2.52 -1.94 18.92
N HIS A 335 1.25 -1.81 18.55
CA HIS A 335 0.70 -0.55 18.06
C HIS A 335 0.29 0.33 19.24
N ILE A 336 0.80 1.55 19.27
CA ILE A 336 0.44 2.57 20.24
C ILE A 336 -0.90 3.17 19.80
N PHE A 337 -2.00 2.58 20.26
CA PHE A 337 -3.34 3.14 20.02
C PHE A 337 -3.70 4.26 21.01
N SER A 338 -3.12 4.21 22.21
CA SER A 338 -3.30 5.18 23.28
C SER A 338 -2.08 5.17 24.21
N LEU A 339 -1.75 6.33 24.78
CA LEU A 339 -0.66 6.44 25.75
C LEU A 339 -1.01 5.81 27.11
N ALA A 340 -2.29 5.66 27.41
CA ALA A 340 -2.76 4.99 28.63
C ALA A 340 -2.52 3.47 28.61
N GLU A 341 -2.41 2.85 27.44
CA GLU A 341 -2.18 1.41 27.34
C GLU A 341 -0.74 1.06 27.75
N LYS A 342 -0.56 0.40 28.89
CA LYS A 342 0.76 -0.04 29.35
C LYS A 342 1.31 -1.17 28.48
N VAL A 343 2.60 -1.08 28.15
CA VAL A 343 3.31 -2.11 27.40
C VAL A 343 3.46 -3.37 28.24
N ARG A 344 3.13 -4.52 27.64
CA ARG A 344 3.45 -5.85 28.14
C ARG A 344 4.00 -6.69 26.98
N LEU A 345 4.97 -7.58 27.23
CA LEU A 345 5.59 -8.37 26.15
C LEU A 345 4.56 -9.27 25.45
N GLU A 346 3.59 -9.77 26.21
CA GLU A 346 2.48 -10.58 25.70
C GLU A 346 1.47 -9.75 24.90
N SER A 347 1.56 -8.42 24.84
CA SER A 347 0.71 -7.59 23.97
C SER A 347 1.29 -7.47 22.55
N PHE A 348 2.54 -7.84 22.32
CA PHE A 348 3.12 -7.84 20.98
C PHE A 348 2.53 -8.98 20.15
N ARG A 349 2.23 -8.68 18.88
CA ARG A 349 1.60 -9.63 17.94
C ARG A 349 2.31 -9.62 16.61
N ILE A 350 2.40 -10.77 15.95
CA ILE A 350 2.88 -10.84 14.58
C ILE A 350 1.69 -10.58 13.66
N ILE A 351 1.86 -9.73 12.64
CA ILE A 351 0.84 -9.58 11.60
C ILE A 351 0.91 -10.80 10.68
N GLU A 352 -0.08 -11.68 10.77
CA GLU A 352 -0.19 -12.88 9.93
C GLU A 352 -1.03 -12.63 8.69
N THR A 353 -2.22 -12.06 8.86
CA THR A 353 -3.08 -11.55 7.78
C THR A 353 -2.86 -10.05 7.63
N TRP A 354 -2.52 -9.61 6.43
CA TRP A 354 -2.40 -8.18 6.17
C TRP A 354 -3.66 -7.62 5.51
N ASN A 355 -4.80 -7.72 6.22
CA ASN A 355 -6.07 -7.10 5.82
C ASN A 355 -6.11 -5.59 6.11
N GLY A 356 -5.08 -5.06 6.77
CA GLY A 356 -4.98 -3.69 7.28
C GLY A 356 -4.73 -3.70 8.79
N VAL A 357 -4.48 -2.54 9.38
CA VAL A 357 -4.40 -2.42 10.85
C VAL A 357 -5.78 -2.02 11.37
N GLU A 358 -6.40 -2.84 12.21
CA GLU A 358 -7.65 -2.45 12.87
C GLU A 358 -7.37 -1.36 13.91
N VAL A 359 -7.88 -0.17 13.65
CA VAL A 359 -7.78 1.00 14.51
C VAL A 359 -9.14 1.22 15.19
N PRO A 360 -9.23 1.08 16.52
CA PRO A 360 -10.46 1.44 17.23
C PRO A 360 -10.66 2.97 17.15
N LEU A 361 -11.84 3.42 16.73
CA LEU A 361 -12.25 4.81 16.70
C LEU A 361 -12.95 5.20 18.01
N ILE A 362 -12.98 6.49 18.32
CA ILE A 362 -13.64 7.01 19.54
C ILE A 362 -15.15 6.72 19.53
N SER A 363 -15.74 6.58 18.33
CA SER A 363 -17.13 6.19 18.11
C SER A 363 -17.46 4.74 18.51
N GLY A 364 -16.47 3.92 18.89
CA GLY A 364 -16.64 2.48 19.12
C GLY A 364 -16.53 1.65 17.83
N GLU A 365 -16.41 2.29 16.67
CA GLU A 365 -16.18 1.62 15.39
C GLU A 365 -14.74 1.12 15.22
N LYS A 366 -14.53 0.15 14.33
CA LYS A 366 -13.20 -0.31 13.90
C LYS A 366 -12.89 0.18 12.49
N PHE A 367 -11.77 0.85 12.32
CA PHE A 367 -11.24 1.31 11.03
C PHE A 367 -10.14 0.37 10.56
N ILE A 368 -10.21 -0.12 9.32
CA ILE A 368 -9.13 -0.91 8.74
C ILE A 368 -8.21 0.03 7.95
N LEU A 369 -6.98 0.20 8.44
CA LEU A 369 -5.89 0.96 7.80
C LEU A 369 -5.42 0.35 6.48
#